data_AF-A0A7J8RCF1-F1
#
_entry.id   AF-A0A7J8RCF1-F1
#
_cell.length_a   1.000
_cell.length_b   1.000
_cell.length_c   1.000
_cell.angle_alpha   90.00
_cell.angle_beta   90.00
_cell.angle_gamma   90.00
#
_symmetry.space_group_name_H-M   'P 1'
#
loop_
_entity.id
_entity.type
_entity.pdbx_description
1 polymer ?
#
loop_
_entity_poly.entity_id
_entity_poly.type
_entity_poly.pdbx_seq_one_letter_code
_entity_poly.pdbx_strand_id
1 'polypeptide(L)'
;MAPYVVSFSSRGPNPVTPDILKPDLTAPGVDILAAWSPIAPPSIDWEDPRSVDYNIISGTSMSCPHASGAAAYVKAAHPDWSPAAVKSALMTTATVVDPNKHEDLEFAYGSGQINPAQAIKPGLVYDANETDYISFLCKQGYNTTTVRLITGDNSSVCSSTLNGRAWDLNYPSFSLAVEDGKQIDGVFTRTVTNVDSANSTYTVQMYSPPEFSISVEPEVLSFSTIGEKKSFTVKVGGGFISQQKITSGAIIWTDELEQYRVRSPVVVYNVLPGYTFFPPQTSKFQKKPTTFHGPTTPSMQHKNGILGRN
;
A
#
# COMPACT_ATOMS: atom_id res chain seq x y z
N MET A 1 7.57 24.45 0.21
CA MET A 1 8.01 23.45 -0.80
C MET A 1 7.07 22.26 -0.69
N ALA A 2 6.62 21.72 -1.82
CA ALA A 2 5.70 20.57 -1.90
C ALA A 2 6.34 19.45 -2.76
N PRO A 3 5.94 18.17 -2.57
CA PRO A 3 5.04 17.68 -1.53
C PRO A 3 5.69 17.68 -0.13
N TYR A 4 4.86 17.79 0.90
CA TYR A 4 5.23 17.62 2.30
C TYR A 4 4.09 16.89 3.00
N VAL A 5 4.40 15.92 3.85
CA VAL A 5 3.38 15.18 4.60
C VAL A 5 2.93 16.02 5.79
N VAL A 6 1.68 16.48 5.73
CA VAL A 6 1.08 17.36 6.74
C VAL A 6 1.05 16.71 8.13
N SER A 7 1.11 17.56 9.16
CA SER A 7 1.25 17.17 10.57
C SER A 7 0.12 16.28 11.11
N PHE A 8 -1.12 16.47 10.64
CA PHE A 8 -2.26 15.66 11.08
C PHE A 8 -2.35 14.29 10.42
N SER A 9 -1.57 14.03 9.36
CA SER A 9 -1.59 12.73 8.70
C SER A 9 -1.03 11.69 9.65
N SER A 10 -1.76 10.59 9.85
CA SER A 10 -1.29 9.48 10.69
C SER A 10 0.02 8.90 10.18
N ARG A 11 0.79 8.33 11.10
CA ARG A 11 2.08 7.70 10.85
C ARG A 11 2.02 6.20 11.12
N GLY A 12 2.90 5.46 10.45
CA GLY A 12 3.24 4.10 10.83
C GLY A 12 4.05 4.03 12.13
N PRO A 13 4.54 2.84 12.50
CA PRO A 13 4.40 1.57 11.78
C PRO A 13 2.98 1.00 11.85
N ASN A 14 2.72 -0.08 11.10
CA ASN A 14 1.45 -0.81 11.19
C ASN A 14 1.36 -1.54 12.55
N PRO A 15 0.40 -1.17 13.42
CA PRO A 15 0.30 -1.73 14.77
C PRO A 15 -0.38 -3.10 14.82
N VAL A 16 -0.75 -3.68 13.68
CA VAL A 16 -1.32 -5.04 13.60
C VAL A 16 -0.29 -5.99 13.01
N THR A 17 0.43 -5.52 11.99
CA THR A 17 1.46 -6.30 11.30
C THR A 17 2.69 -5.42 11.05
N PRO A 18 3.63 -5.36 12.00
CA PRO A 18 4.83 -4.51 11.96
C PRO A 18 5.66 -4.65 10.67
N ASP A 19 5.71 -5.86 10.13
CA ASP A 19 6.44 -6.21 8.92
C ASP A 19 5.73 -5.81 7.60
N ILE A 20 4.58 -5.13 7.67
CA ILE A 20 3.90 -4.52 6.53
C ILE A 20 3.92 -3.00 6.68
N LEU A 21 4.68 -2.33 5.81
CA LEU A 21 4.82 -0.87 5.81
C LEU A 21 3.46 -0.17 5.68
N LYS A 22 3.23 0.84 6.52
CA LYS A 22 2.11 1.80 6.39
C LYS A 22 2.57 3.23 6.70
N PRO A 23 2.01 4.24 5.99
CA PRO A 23 1.06 4.13 4.88
C PRO A 23 1.71 3.53 3.60
N ASP A 24 0.90 3.21 2.59
CA ASP A 24 1.42 2.61 1.35
C ASP A 24 2.04 3.65 0.40
N LEU A 25 1.41 4.82 0.30
CA LEU A 25 1.74 5.92 -0.60
C LEU A 25 1.03 7.21 -0.14
N THR A 26 1.39 8.35 -0.72
CA THR A 26 0.86 9.68 -0.43
C THR A 26 0.13 10.30 -1.63
N ALA A 27 -0.95 11.03 -1.37
CA ALA A 27 -1.69 11.79 -2.38
C ALA A 27 -2.11 13.16 -1.84
N PRO A 28 -2.42 14.15 -2.69
CA PRO A 28 -2.84 15.50 -2.27
C PRO A 28 -4.09 15.46 -1.37
N GLY A 29 -4.01 16.08 -0.20
CA GLY A 29 -5.13 16.12 0.75
C GLY A 29 -5.15 17.36 1.63
N VAL A 30 -4.39 18.40 1.28
CA VAL A 30 -4.41 19.70 1.97
C VAL A 30 -4.96 20.72 0.99
N ASP A 31 -5.90 21.53 1.46
CA ASP A 31 -6.57 22.60 0.73
C ASP A 31 -7.14 22.13 -0.61
N ILE A 32 -7.90 21.03 -0.56
CA ILE A 32 -8.54 20.44 -1.73
C ILE A 32 -9.90 21.11 -1.94
N LEU A 33 -10.06 21.77 -3.08
CA LEU A 33 -11.33 22.28 -3.57
C LEU A 33 -12.17 21.13 -4.15
N ALA A 34 -13.37 20.91 -3.62
CA ALA A 34 -14.31 19.91 -4.13
C ALA A 34 -15.76 20.39 -3.98
N ALA A 35 -16.69 19.69 -4.64
CA ALA A 35 -18.12 19.99 -4.55
C ALA A 35 -18.60 19.91 -3.09
N TRP A 36 -19.49 20.83 -2.73
CA TRP A 36 -20.04 20.95 -1.39
C TRP A 36 -21.56 21.09 -1.45
N SER A 37 -22.24 20.66 -0.39
CA SER A 37 -23.69 20.80 -0.34
C SER A 37 -24.06 22.27 -0.08
N PRO A 38 -24.93 22.90 -0.88
CA PRO A 38 -25.32 24.30 -0.68
C PRO A 38 -26.14 24.54 0.59
N ILE A 39 -26.60 23.47 1.27
CA ILE A 39 -27.28 23.54 2.57
C ILE A 39 -26.37 23.19 3.75
N ALA A 40 -25.11 22.82 3.50
CA ALA A 40 -24.14 22.54 4.56
C ALA A 40 -23.26 23.78 4.79
N PRO A 41 -22.99 24.16 6.06
CA PRO A 41 -22.12 25.28 6.36
C PRO A 41 -20.70 25.01 5.80
N PRO A 42 -20.04 25.99 5.17
CA PRO A 42 -18.73 25.80 4.57
C PRO A 42 -17.57 25.91 5.57
N SER A 43 -17.84 26.24 6.83
CA SER A 43 -16.82 26.33 7.88
C SER A 43 -17.10 25.40 9.05
N ILE A 44 -16.21 25.43 10.05
CA ILE A 44 -16.40 24.70 11.32
C ILE A 44 -17.55 25.28 12.17
N ASP A 45 -17.99 26.50 11.85
CA ASP A 45 -19.14 27.11 12.50
C ASP A 45 -20.42 26.56 11.87
N TRP A 46 -21.23 25.89 12.69
CA TRP A 46 -22.47 25.29 12.25
C TRP A 46 -23.57 26.33 11.98
N GLU A 47 -23.40 27.57 12.46
CA GLU A 47 -24.28 28.71 12.18
C GLU A 47 -23.83 29.53 10.96
N ASP A 48 -22.76 29.14 10.26
CA ASP A 48 -22.27 29.85 9.08
C ASP A 48 -23.35 29.93 7.99
N PRO A 49 -23.86 31.14 7.68
CA PRO A 49 -25.02 31.30 6.80
C PRO A 49 -24.65 31.23 5.31
N ARG A 50 -23.36 31.08 4.98
CA ARG A 50 -22.90 31.06 3.59
C ARG A 50 -23.34 29.78 2.90
N SER A 51 -23.78 29.92 1.65
CA SER A 51 -24.08 28.82 0.75
C SER A 51 -23.06 28.84 -0.39
N VAL A 52 -22.43 27.70 -0.66
CA VAL A 52 -21.38 27.55 -1.69
C VAL A 52 -21.55 26.23 -2.43
N ASP A 53 -21.21 26.20 -3.72
CA ASP A 53 -21.20 24.97 -4.52
C ASP A 53 -19.90 24.17 -4.34
N TYR A 54 -18.85 24.81 -3.84
CA TYR A 54 -17.53 24.22 -3.62
C TYR A 54 -16.94 24.68 -2.29
N ASN A 55 -16.18 23.79 -1.65
CA ASN A 55 -15.48 24.08 -0.41
C ASN A 55 -14.04 23.58 -0.47
N ILE A 56 -13.16 24.21 0.32
CA ILE A 56 -11.75 23.85 0.45
C ILE A 56 -11.55 23.22 1.83
N ILE A 57 -11.21 21.94 1.84
CA ILE A 57 -10.97 21.21 3.08
C ILE A 57 -9.69 20.38 3.02
N SER A 58 -9.19 20.04 4.20
CA SER A 58 -7.96 19.30 4.41
C SER A 58 -8.23 18.02 5.18
N GLY A 59 -7.54 16.94 4.81
CA GLY A 59 -7.66 15.65 5.46
C GLY A 59 -7.12 14.50 4.61
N THR A 60 -6.75 13.40 5.26
CA THR A 60 -6.48 12.14 4.54
C THR A 60 -7.74 11.63 3.82
N SER A 61 -8.93 12.01 4.30
CA SER A 61 -10.21 11.84 3.61
C SER A 61 -10.24 12.51 2.23
N MET A 62 -9.43 13.54 1.98
CA MET A 62 -9.28 14.21 0.68
C MET A 62 -8.15 13.58 -0.16
N SER A 63 -7.10 13.04 0.47
CA SER A 63 -6.09 12.23 -0.21
C SER A 63 -6.64 10.92 -0.76
N CYS A 64 -7.52 10.25 -0.01
CA CYS A 64 -8.12 8.96 -0.37
C CYS A 64 -8.79 8.97 -1.76
N PRO A 65 -9.73 9.89 -2.09
CA PRO A 65 -10.37 9.90 -3.41
C PRO A 65 -9.40 10.17 -4.56
N HIS A 66 -8.29 10.90 -4.36
CA HIS A 66 -7.24 11.03 -5.37
C HIS A 66 -6.57 9.68 -5.65
N ALA A 67 -6.22 8.92 -4.61
CA ALA A 67 -5.66 7.58 -4.76
C ALA A 67 -6.68 6.61 -5.39
N SER A 68 -7.96 6.69 -5.02
CA SER A 68 -9.04 5.89 -5.63
C SER A 68 -9.22 6.22 -7.12
N GLY A 69 -9.20 7.50 -7.50
CA GLY A 69 -9.25 7.94 -8.88
C GLY A 69 -8.05 7.46 -9.70
N ALA A 70 -6.84 7.53 -9.13
CA ALA A 70 -5.64 6.99 -9.75
C ALA A 70 -5.71 5.47 -9.93
N ALA A 71 -6.20 4.74 -8.94
CA ALA A 71 -6.41 3.30 -9.04
C ALA A 71 -7.45 2.95 -10.12
N ALA A 72 -8.55 3.69 -10.21
CA ALA A 72 -9.55 3.52 -11.26
C ALA A 72 -8.98 3.81 -12.66
N TYR A 73 -8.13 4.84 -12.79
CA TYR A 73 -7.43 5.16 -14.04
C TYR A 73 -6.51 4.02 -14.50
N VAL A 74 -5.71 3.47 -13.58
CA VAL A 74 -4.84 2.31 -13.87
C VAL A 74 -5.69 1.07 -14.21
N LYS A 75 -6.76 0.81 -13.47
CA LYS A 75 -7.67 -0.31 -13.72
C LYS A 75 -8.42 -0.18 -15.05
N ALA A 76 -8.72 1.04 -15.49
CA ALA A 76 -9.32 1.27 -16.80
C ALA A 76 -8.34 0.99 -17.95
N ALA A 77 -7.05 1.31 -17.76
CA ALA A 77 -5.99 0.96 -18.70
C ALA A 77 -5.68 -0.56 -18.70
N HIS A 78 -5.87 -1.22 -17.54
CA HIS A 78 -5.60 -2.65 -17.36
C HIS A 78 -6.79 -3.37 -16.71
N PRO A 79 -7.87 -3.66 -17.48
CA PRO A 79 -9.11 -4.22 -16.94
C PRO A 79 -8.95 -5.57 -16.24
N ASP A 80 -7.93 -6.35 -16.58
CA ASP A 80 -7.71 -7.69 -16.02
C ASP A 80 -6.79 -7.72 -14.79
N TRP A 81 -6.18 -6.59 -14.42
CA TRP A 81 -5.26 -6.55 -13.28
C TRP A 81 -5.96 -6.76 -11.95
N SER A 82 -5.33 -7.54 -11.06
CA SER A 82 -5.81 -7.69 -9.69
C SER A 82 -5.73 -6.36 -8.93
N PRO A 83 -6.46 -6.21 -7.80
CA PRO A 83 -6.26 -5.07 -6.91
C PRO A 83 -4.81 -4.92 -6.41
N ALA A 84 -4.10 -6.04 -6.21
CA ALA A 84 -2.70 -6.03 -5.79
C ALA A 84 -1.77 -5.52 -6.89
N ALA A 85 -2.00 -5.89 -8.15
CA ALA A 85 -1.24 -5.39 -9.29
C ALA A 85 -1.44 -3.87 -9.50
N VAL A 86 -2.69 -3.39 -9.40
CA VAL A 86 -2.99 -1.94 -9.46
C VAL A 86 -2.29 -1.18 -8.34
N LYS A 87 -2.36 -1.71 -7.10
CA LYS A 87 -1.67 -1.12 -5.96
C LYS A 87 -0.15 -1.14 -6.15
N SER A 88 0.41 -2.25 -6.62
CA SER A 88 1.83 -2.38 -6.91
C SER A 88 2.27 -1.29 -7.88
N ALA A 89 1.57 -1.12 -8.99
CA ALA A 89 1.93 -0.14 -10.00
C ALA A 89 1.94 1.30 -9.43
N LEU A 90 0.96 1.66 -8.60
CA LEU A 90 0.92 2.97 -7.94
C LEU A 90 2.05 3.16 -6.93
N MET A 91 2.44 2.11 -6.20
CA MET A 91 3.51 2.17 -5.21
C MET A 91 4.89 2.23 -5.87
N THR A 92 5.16 1.36 -6.85
CA THR A 92 6.50 1.21 -7.43
C THR A 92 6.89 2.35 -8.36
N THR A 93 5.90 3.10 -8.88
CA THR A 93 6.10 4.28 -9.74
C THR A 93 5.93 5.60 -8.98
N ALA A 94 5.68 5.56 -7.67
CA ALA A 94 5.52 6.76 -6.86
C ALA A 94 6.77 7.65 -6.90
N THR A 95 6.55 8.95 -6.97
CA THR A 95 7.62 9.94 -6.89
C THR A 95 8.16 10.00 -5.47
N VAL A 96 9.48 9.81 -5.32
CA VAL A 96 10.14 9.85 -4.02
C VAL A 96 9.96 11.21 -3.37
N VAL A 97 9.47 11.23 -2.12
CA VAL A 97 9.36 12.43 -1.31
C VAL A 97 10.70 12.67 -0.62
N ASP A 98 11.10 13.94 -0.45
CA ASP A 98 12.36 14.31 0.18
C ASP A 98 12.43 13.81 1.64
N PRO A 99 13.31 12.83 1.96
CA PRO A 99 13.38 12.23 3.28
C PRO A 99 13.91 13.22 4.33
N ASN A 100 14.69 14.23 3.93
CA ASN A 100 15.24 15.24 4.85
C ASN A 100 14.16 16.15 5.46
N LYS A 101 12.95 16.11 4.92
CA LYS A 101 11.79 16.87 5.40
C LYS A 101 10.89 16.07 6.34
N HIS A 102 11.14 14.78 6.55
CA HIS A 102 10.23 13.89 7.27
C HIS A 102 11.01 12.98 8.21
N GLU A 103 10.95 13.25 9.52
CA GLU A 103 11.63 12.44 10.53
C GLU A 103 11.13 10.99 10.57
N ASP A 104 9.85 10.78 10.27
CA ASP A 104 9.22 9.45 10.23
C ASP A 104 9.53 8.66 8.93
N LEU A 105 10.22 9.28 7.96
CA LEU A 105 10.59 8.66 6.68
C LEU A 105 9.39 7.97 5.99
N GLU A 106 9.57 6.74 5.53
CA GLU A 106 8.55 5.89 4.89
C GLU A 106 7.31 5.67 5.78
N PHE A 107 7.38 5.83 7.11
CA PHE A 107 6.18 5.79 7.96
C PHE A 107 5.33 7.07 7.87
N ALA A 108 5.82 8.13 7.22
CA ALA A 108 5.02 9.28 6.82
C ALA A 108 4.42 9.15 5.42
N TYR A 109 5.22 8.76 4.42
CA TYR A 109 4.81 8.86 3.00
C TYR A 109 4.70 7.52 2.25
N GLY A 110 5.06 6.39 2.87
CA GLY A 110 5.09 5.09 2.21
C GLY A 110 6.07 5.06 1.05
N SER A 111 5.60 4.67 -0.13
CA SER A 111 6.44 4.60 -1.34
C SER A 111 6.76 5.98 -1.94
N GLY A 112 5.98 7.01 -1.58
CA GLY A 112 6.11 8.38 -2.11
C GLY A 112 4.78 8.97 -2.59
N GLN A 113 4.85 10.08 -3.32
CA GLN A 113 3.67 10.72 -3.90
C GLN A 113 3.20 9.97 -5.15
N ILE A 114 1.89 9.72 -5.27
CA ILE A 114 1.31 9.03 -6.43
C ILE A 114 1.70 9.69 -7.77
N ASN A 115 1.99 8.86 -8.76
CA ASN A 115 2.23 9.27 -10.14
C ASN A 115 1.35 8.44 -11.10
N PRO A 116 0.07 8.83 -11.31
CA PRO A 116 -0.86 8.02 -12.10
C PRO A 116 -0.43 7.83 -13.56
N ALA A 117 0.31 8.79 -14.13
CA ALA A 117 0.79 8.73 -15.50
C ALA A 117 1.86 7.66 -15.71
N GLN A 118 2.72 7.42 -14.70
CA GLN A 118 3.70 6.33 -14.74
C GLN A 118 3.09 4.98 -14.35
N ALA A 119 2.09 4.98 -13.47
CA ALA A 119 1.47 3.75 -12.96
C ALA A 119 0.72 2.91 -14.01
N ILE A 120 0.43 3.46 -15.19
CA ILE A 120 -0.15 2.67 -16.30
C ILE A 120 0.89 1.83 -17.06
N LYS A 121 2.18 2.08 -16.88
CA LYS A 121 3.26 1.29 -17.50
C LYS A 121 4.41 1.07 -16.50
N PRO A 122 4.16 0.33 -15.41
CA PRO A 122 5.11 0.21 -14.30
C PRO A 122 6.31 -0.72 -14.61
N GLY A 123 6.32 -1.43 -15.73
CA GLY A 123 7.31 -2.44 -16.10
C GLY A 123 7.04 -3.78 -15.41
N LEU A 124 7.13 -3.80 -14.08
CA LEU A 124 6.90 -4.97 -13.23
C LEU A 124 5.86 -4.68 -12.15
N VAL A 125 5.09 -5.71 -11.78
CA VAL A 125 4.15 -5.67 -10.65
C VAL A 125 4.36 -6.82 -9.66
N TYR A 126 4.21 -6.51 -8.37
CA TYR A 126 4.08 -7.47 -7.28
C TYR A 126 2.61 -7.86 -7.15
N ASP A 127 2.24 -8.95 -7.80
CA ASP A 127 0.86 -9.44 -7.80
C ASP A 127 0.59 -10.39 -6.63
N ALA A 128 -0.64 -10.36 -6.12
CA ALA A 128 -1.11 -11.22 -5.04
C ALA A 128 -2.63 -11.44 -5.18
N ASN A 129 -3.09 -12.63 -4.81
CA ASN A 129 -4.49 -13.00 -4.85
C ASN A 129 -5.05 -13.26 -3.44
N GLU A 130 -6.34 -13.59 -3.36
CA GLU A 130 -7.01 -13.86 -2.08
C GLU A 130 -6.38 -14.99 -1.28
N THR A 131 -5.90 -16.06 -1.94
CA THR A 131 -5.24 -17.18 -1.27
C THR A 131 -3.92 -16.78 -0.61
N ASP A 132 -3.19 -15.81 -1.18
CA ASP A 132 -1.98 -15.24 -0.57
C ASP A 132 -2.33 -14.49 0.73
N TYR A 133 -3.41 -13.72 0.73
CA TYR A 133 -3.88 -13.02 1.93
C TYR A 133 -4.43 -13.96 3.00
N ILE A 134 -5.13 -15.03 2.60
CA ILE A 134 -5.57 -16.08 3.53
C ILE A 134 -4.34 -16.75 4.17
N SER A 135 -3.35 -17.15 3.36
CA SER A 135 -2.10 -17.73 3.86
C SER A 135 -1.37 -16.78 4.82
N PHE A 136 -1.30 -15.50 4.47
CA PHE A 136 -0.74 -14.45 5.32
C PHE A 136 -1.48 -14.37 6.67
N LEU A 137 -2.81 -14.27 6.68
CA LEU A 137 -3.59 -14.21 7.91
C LEU A 137 -3.38 -15.45 8.78
N CYS A 138 -3.35 -16.65 8.18
CA CYS A 138 -3.06 -17.88 8.91
C CYS A 138 -1.67 -17.86 9.57
N LYS A 139 -0.64 -17.37 8.86
CA LYS A 139 0.72 -17.21 9.42
C LYS A 139 0.80 -16.16 10.53
N GLN A 140 -0.09 -15.18 10.53
CA GLN A 140 -0.24 -14.20 11.63
C GLN A 140 -0.97 -14.79 12.86
N GLY A 141 -1.31 -16.08 12.86
CA GLY A 141 -1.93 -16.77 13.99
C GLY A 141 -3.46 -16.75 13.98
N TYR A 142 -4.09 -16.31 12.88
CA TYR A 142 -5.54 -16.40 12.74
C TYR A 142 -5.94 -17.85 12.49
N ASN A 143 -6.97 -18.32 13.19
CA ASN A 143 -7.53 -19.65 12.96
C ASN A 143 -8.58 -19.64 11.84
N THR A 144 -8.95 -20.82 11.37
CA THR A 144 -9.96 -21.02 10.31
C THR A 144 -11.29 -20.32 10.63
N THR A 145 -11.74 -20.30 11.89
CA THR A 145 -13.00 -19.63 12.28
C THR A 145 -12.91 -18.12 12.03
N THR A 146 -11.82 -17.47 12.46
CA THR A 146 -11.64 -16.03 12.27
C THR A 146 -11.44 -15.69 10.81
N VAL A 147 -10.64 -16.46 10.06
CA VAL A 147 -10.45 -16.22 8.62
C VAL A 147 -11.77 -16.29 7.86
N ARG A 148 -12.63 -17.28 8.13
CA ARG A 148 -13.97 -17.38 7.51
C ARG A 148 -14.87 -16.19 7.82
N LEU A 149 -14.73 -15.58 9.00
CA LEU A 149 -15.45 -14.34 9.33
C LEU A 149 -14.94 -13.14 8.53
N ILE A 150 -13.63 -13.09 8.23
CA ILE A 150 -13.00 -12.02 7.46
C ILE A 150 -13.30 -12.17 5.97
N THR A 151 -13.12 -13.36 5.42
CA THR A 151 -13.35 -13.63 3.98
C THR A 151 -14.82 -13.71 3.64
N GLY A 152 -15.67 -14.08 4.60
CA GLY A 152 -17.08 -14.40 4.33
C GLY A 152 -17.27 -15.71 3.56
N ASP A 153 -16.19 -16.47 3.34
CA ASP A 153 -16.16 -17.73 2.61
C ASP A 153 -15.87 -18.90 3.55
N ASN A 154 -16.76 -19.90 3.56
CA ASN A 154 -16.61 -21.11 4.37
C ASN A 154 -15.55 -22.09 3.84
N SER A 155 -15.10 -21.94 2.59
CA SER A 155 -14.05 -22.78 2.00
C SER A 155 -12.64 -22.39 2.44
N SER A 156 -12.47 -21.17 2.96
CA SER A 156 -11.22 -20.68 3.54
C SER A 156 -10.78 -21.54 4.73
N VAL A 157 -9.56 -22.08 4.68
CA VAL A 157 -8.98 -22.95 5.71
C VAL A 157 -7.52 -22.60 5.97
N CYS A 158 -7.15 -22.48 7.25
CA CYS A 158 -5.75 -22.43 7.66
C CYS A 158 -5.21 -23.85 7.81
N SER A 159 -4.39 -24.28 6.86
CA SER A 159 -3.70 -25.57 6.89
C SER A 159 -2.35 -25.51 7.60
N SER A 160 -1.74 -24.31 7.70
CA SER A 160 -0.46 -24.11 8.36
C SER A 160 -0.63 -23.97 9.87
N THR A 161 0.08 -24.80 10.63
CA THR A 161 0.17 -24.72 12.10
C THR A 161 1.37 -23.89 12.58
N LEU A 162 2.27 -23.51 11.67
CA LEU A 162 3.45 -22.71 12.00
C LEU A 162 3.14 -21.24 11.80
N ASN A 163 3.25 -20.47 12.89
CA ASN A 163 3.25 -19.02 12.82
C ASN A 163 4.48 -18.54 12.04
N GLY A 164 4.30 -17.51 11.24
CA GLY A 164 5.34 -16.91 10.43
C GLY A 164 5.27 -15.38 10.49
N ARG A 165 6.26 -14.72 9.91
CA ARG A 165 6.24 -13.27 9.74
C ARG A 165 5.48 -12.89 8.47
N ALA A 166 5.15 -11.62 8.33
CA ALA A 166 4.48 -11.10 7.14
C ALA A 166 5.35 -11.10 5.88
N TRP A 167 6.62 -11.50 6.01
CA TRP A 167 7.65 -11.40 4.99
C TRP A 167 7.32 -12.15 3.70
N ASP A 168 6.51 -13.19 3.76
CA ASP A 168 6.13 -14.00 2.60
C ASP A 168 5.02 -13.38 1.74
N LEU A 169 4.29 -12.38 2.25
CA LEU A 169 3.30 -11.68 1.44
C LEU A 169 4.03 -10.92 0.32
N ASN A 170 3.59 -11.13 -0.92
CA ASN A 170 4.21 -10.52 -2.10
C ASN A 170 3.87 -9.02 -2.23
N TYR A 171 4.42 -8.22 -1.31
CA TYR A 171 4.10 -6.82 -1.13
C TYR A 171 5.20 -5.92 -1.72
N PRO A 172 4.86 -4.78 -2.35
CA PRO A 172 5.82 -3.91 -3.06
C PRO A 172 6.72 -3.05 -2.14
N SER A 173 6.88 -3.44 -0.89
CA SER A 173 7.78 -2.82 0.09
C SER A 173 8.32 -3.87 1.08
N PHE A 174 9.40 -3.51 1.77
CA PHE A 174 10.04 -4.34 2.79
C PHE A 174 10.06 -3.57 4.11
N SER A 175 9.40 -4.10 5.13
CA SER A 175 9.44 -3.55 6.49
C SER A 175 9.99 -4.62 7.41
N LEU A 176 11.04 -4.28 8.15
CA LEU A 176 11.74 -5.19 9.05
C LEU A 176 11.69 -4.61 10.47
N ALA A 177 10.75 -5.14 11.26
CA ALA A 177 10.72 -4.87 12.70
C ALA A 177 11.72 -5.77 13.43
N VAL A 178 12.67 -5.17 14.14
CA VAL A 178 13.73 -5.89 14.87
C VAL A 178 13.57 -5.65 16.35
N GLU A 179 13.56 -6.69 17.18
CA GLU A 179 13.51 -6.49 18.64
C GLU A 179 14.74 -5.74 19.14
N ASP A 180 14.53 -4.85 20.10
CA ASP A 180 15.60 -4.06 20.72
C ASP A 180 16.73 -4.97 21.26
N GLY A 181 17.97 -4.66 20.89
CA GLY A 181 19.15 -5.45 21.23
C GLY A 181 19.38 -6.71 20.36
N LYS A 182 18.63 -6.90 19.27
CA LYS A 182 18.89 -7.95 18.27
C LYS A 182 19.67 -7.42 17.07
N GLN A 183 20.29 -8.34 16.34
CA GLN A 183 20.90 -8.04 15.05
C GLN A 183 19.81 -7.82 13.99
N ILE A 184 20.08 -6.92 13.05
CA ILE A 184 19.27 -6.77 11.86
C ILE A 184 19.51 -8.00 10.97
N ASP A 185 18.48 -8.84 10.85
CA ASP A 185 18.48 -10.01 9.98
C ASP A 185 17.05 -10.25 9.47
N GLY A 186 16.85 -10.05 8.17
CA GLY A 186 15.56 -10.24 7.52
C GLY A 186 15.74 -10.79 6.10
N VAL A 187 14.93 -11.78 5.76
CA VAL A 187 14.94 -12.40 4.43
C VAL A 187 13.53 -12.37 3.86
N PHE A 188 13.39 -11.73 2.70
CA PHE A 188 12.11 -11.53 2.02
C PHE A 188 12.16 -12.18 0.65
N THR A 189 11.16 -13.00 0.34
CA THR A 189 10.98 -13.54 -1.02
C THR A 189 9.92 -12.72 -1.74
N ARG A 190 10.18 -12.32 -2.97
CA ARG A 190 9.22 -11.62 -3.83
C ARG A 190 9.13 -12.27 -5.18
N THR A 191 7.98 -12.11 -5.81
CA THR A 191 7.74 -12.50 -7.19
C THR A 191 7.18 -11.31 -7.95
N VAL A 192 7.82 -10.98 -9.06
CA VAL A 192 7.39 -9.90 -9.95
C VAL A 192 6.89 -10.49 -11.25
N THR A 193 5.84 -9.89 -11.80
CA THR A 193 5.28 -10.22 -13.11
C THR A 193 5.61 -9.09 -14.07
N ASN A 194 6.16 -9.43 -15.24
CA ASN A 194 6.39 -8.45 -16.31
C ASN A 194 5.08 -8.10 -17.02
N VAL A 195 4.77 -6.81 -17.16
CA VAL A 195 3.47 -6.35 -17.67
C VAL A 195 3.54 -5.44 -18.90
N ASP A 196 4.73 -5.02 -19.33
CA ASP A 196 4.85 -4.01 -20.40
C ASP A 196 5.64 -4.44 -21.64
N SER A 197 6.81 -5.08 -21.49
CA SER A 197 7.73 -5.32 -22.63
C SER A 197 8.22 -6.77 -22.67
N ALA A 198 8.03 -7.46 -23.80
CA ALA A 198 8.65 -8.77 -24.02
C ALA A 198 10.16 -8.66 -24.23
N ASN A 199 10.92 -9.74 -23.99
CA ASN A 199 12.39 -9.76 -24.08
C ASN A 199 13.06 -8.62 -23.30
N SER A 200 12.60 -8.38 -22.07
CA SER A 200 13.11 -7.33 -21.19
C SER A 200 13.99 -7.93 -20.10
N THR A 201 15.12 -7.28 -19.84
CA THR A 201 16.01 -7.61 -18.73
C THR A 201 16.09 -6.45 -17.76
N TYR A 202 15.92 -6.75 -16.48
CA TYR A 202 16.01 -5.79 -15.39
C TYR A 202 17.20 -6.10 -14.49
N THR A 203 17.94 -5.07 -14.10
CA THR A 203 19.02 -5.15 -13.12
C THR A 203 18.62 -4.39 -11.86
N VAL A 204 18.95 -4.94 -10.69
CA VAL A 204 18.62 -4.30 -9.41
C VAL A 204 19.68 -3.26 -9.02
N GLN A 205 19.22 -2.09 -8.59
CA GLN A 205 20.01 -1.11 -7.86
C GLN A 205 19.57 -1.12 -6.40
N MET A 206 20.53 -1.09 -5.48
CA MET A 206 20.28 -1.13 -4.04
C MET A 206 20.83 0.13 -3.38
N TYR A 207 20.02 0.73 -2.53
CA TYR A 207 20.37 1.91 -1.75
C TYR A 207 20.18 1.57 -0.28
N SER A 208 21.25 1.51 0.50
CA SER A 208 21.18 1.32 1.94
C SER A 208 22.06 2.34 2.67
N PRO A 209 21.63 2.81 3.84
CA PRO A 209 22.45 3.68 4.67
C PRO A 209 23.46 2.84 5.49
N PRO A 210 24.43 3.45 6.18
CA PRO A 210 25.52 2.72 6.85
C PRO A 210 25.08 1.72 7.93
N GLU A 211 23.88 1.87 8.47
CA GLU A 211 23.34 1.05 9.56
C GLU A 211 22.97 -0.39 9.13
N PHE A 212 22.70 -0.61 7.83
CA PHE A 212 22.38 -1.94 7.30
C PHE A 212 22.79 -2.12 5.83
N SER A 213 22.93 -3.37 5.41
CA SER A 213 23.18 -3.76 4.03
C SER A 213 21.96 -4.43 3.42
N ILE A 214 21.80 -4.26 2.10
CA ILE A 214 20.81 -4.97 1.29
C ILE A 214 21.59 -5.84 0.30
N SER A 215 21.18 -7.08 0.14
CA SER A 215 21.61 -7.95 -0.97
C SER A 215 20.40 -8.59 -1.63
N VAL A 216 20.46 -8.76 -2.94
CA VAL A 216 19.36 -9.29 -3.76
C VAL A 216 19.86 -10.45 -4.60
N GLU A 217 19.13 -11.55 -4.64
CA GLU A 217 19.50 -12.75 -5.40
C GLU A 217 18.29 -13.33 -6.16
N PRO A 218 18.35 -13.46 -7.50
CA PRO A 218 19.41 -12.98 -8.39
C PRO A 218 19.38 -11.45 -8.55
N GLU A 219 20.49 -10.84 -8.98
CA GLU A 219 20.59 -9.38 -9.25
C GLU A 219 20.04 -8.97 -10.63
N VAL A 220 19.75 -9.95 -11.49
CA VAL A 220 19.25 -9.74 -12.86
C VAL A 220 18.04 -10.64 -13.11
N LEU A 221 16.96 -10.05 -13.65
CA LEU A 221 15.74 -10.76 -14.04
C LEU A 221 15.50 -10.58 -15.55
N SER A 222 15.55 -11.66 -16.30
CA SER A 222 15.25 -11.66 -17.74
C SER A 222 13.89 -12.31 -18.01
N PHE A 223 13.05 -11.62 -18.78
CA PHE A 223 11.70 -12.03 -19.14
C PHE A 223 11.59 -12.15 -20.66
N SER A 224 11.15 -13.31 -21.15
CA SER A 224 10.93 -13.56 -22.57
C SER A 224 9.57 -13.05 -23.03
N THR A 225 8.54 -13.16 -22.18
CA THR A 225 7.16 -12.80 -22.54
C THR A 225 6.50 -11.91 -21.49
N ILE A 226 5.49 -11.14 -21.92
CA ILE A 226 4.58 -10.44 -21.01
C ILE A 226 3.78 -11.48 -20.21
N GLY A 227 3.60 -11.23 -18.90
CA GLY A 227 2.96 -12.14 -17.96
C GLY A 227 3.90 -13.17 -17.32
N GLU A 228 5.16 -13.25 -17.77
CA GLU A 228 6.14 -14.12 -17.13
C GLU A 228 6.48 -13.62 -15.71
N LYS A 229 6.60 -14.58 -14.79
CA LYS A 229 6.88 -14.34 -13.37
C LYS A 229 8.31 -14.74 -13.05
N LYS A 230 9.01 -13.91 -12.27
CA LYS A 230 10.33 -14.25 -11.71
C LYS A 230 10.35 -13.92 -10.23
N SER A 231 11.02 -14.78 -9.47
CA SER A 231 11.20 -14.60 -8.04
C SER A 231 12.63 -14.19 -7.70
N PHE A 232 12.76 -13.42 -6.64
CA PHE A 232 14.05 -13.02 -6.08
C PHE A 232 13.95 -12.94 -4.55
N THR A 233 15.10 -13.01 -3.90
CA THR A 233 15.25 -12.90 -2.45
C THR A 233 15.96 -11.61 -2.11
N VAL A 234 15.47 -10.89 -1.11
CA VAL A 234 16.11 -9.72 -0.51
C VAL A 234 16.57 -10.09 0.89
N LYS A 235 17.87 -9.98 1.16
CA LYS A 235 18.42 -10.14 2.50
C LYS A 235 18.83 -8.77 3.02
N VAL A 236 18.36 -8.44 4.22
CA VAL A 236 18.67 -7.22 4.95
C VAL A 236 19.46 -7.61 6.19
N GLY A 237 20.72 -7.19 6.25
CA GLY A 237 21.64 -7.56 7.33
C GLY A 237 22.27 -6.33 7.98
N GLY A 238 22.59 -6.40 9.26
CA GLY A 238 23.23 -5.29 9.95
C GLY A 238 23.65 -5.62 11.38
N GLY A 239 24.21 -4.62 12.07
CA GLY A 239 24.63 -4.74 13.46
C GLY A 239 23.44 -4.88 14.44
N PHE A 240 23.76 -4.82 15.72
CA PHE A 240 22.75 -4.74 16.77
C PHE A 240 22.04 -3.39 16.73
N ILE A 241 20.70 -3.40 16.76
CA ILE A 241 19.88 -2.19 16.84
C ILE A 241 19.39 -1.99 18.28
N SER A 242 19.60 -0.80 18.85
CA SER A 242 19.14 -0.48 20.21
C SER A 242 18.74 0.98 20.31
N GLN A 243 17.60 1.27 20.94
CA GLN A 243 17.12 2.64 21.19
C GLN A 243 17.16 3.54 19.93
N GLN A 244 16.82 2.97 18.75
CA GLN A 244 17.23 3.56 17.47
C GLN A 244 16.12 3.89 16.47
N LYS A 245 16.45 4.96 15.75
CA LYS A 245 15.70 5.71 14.74
C LYS A 245 15.29 4.85 13.55
N ILE A 246 14.14 5.18 12.97
CA ILE A 246 13.67 4.62 11.70
C ILE A 246 14.77 4.82 10.66
N THR A 247 15.14 3.76 9.96
CA THR A 247 16.20 3.80 8.95
C THR A 247 15.64 3.26 7.63
N SER A 248 15.98 3.89 6.51
CA SER A 248 15.36 3.57 5.22
C SER A 248 16.36 3.48 4.07
N GLY A 249 16.10 2.53 3.20
CA GLY A 249 16.78 2.26 1.94
C GLY A 249 15.77 1.92 0.86
N ALA A 250 16.23 1.41 -0.27
CA ALA A 250 15.35 0.98 -1.35
C ALA A 250 16.05 -0.03 -2.26
N ILE A 251 15.24 -0.83 -2.95
CA ILE A 251 15.66 -1.55 -4.15
C ILE A 251 14.93 -0.95 -5.35
N ILE A 252 15.58 -0.91 -6.51
CA ILE A 252 15.01 -0.41 -7.76
C ILE A 252 15.37 -1.38 -8.88
N TRP A 253 14.37 -2.02 -9.49
CA TRP A 253 14.60 -2.71 -10.76
C TRP A 253 14.52 -1.71 -11.90
N THR A 254 15.55 -1.69 -12.73
CA THR A 254 15.61 -0.85 -13.92
C THR A 254 15.96 -1.69 -15.14
N ASP A 255 15.37 -1.36 -16.28
CA ASP A 255 15.80 -1.90 -17.57
C ASP A 255 17.06 -1.17 -18.07
N GLU A 256 17.70 -1.71 -19.10
CA GLU A 256 18.94 -1.16 -19.69
C GLU A 256 18.80 0.28 -20.19
N LEU A 257 17.60 0.69 -20.60
CA LEU A 257 17.31 2.04 -21.10
C LEU A 257 16.84 3.00 -19.99
N GLU A 258 16.75 2.54 -18.74
CA GLU A 258 16.15 3.24 -17.59
C GLU A 258 14.73 3.78 -17.85
N GLN A 259 14.00 3.16 -18.78
CA GLN A 259 12.62 3.50 -19.10
C GLN A 259 11.68 3.13 -17.95
N TYR A 260 11.94 1.99 -17.30
CA TYR A 260 11.15 1.48 -16.18
C TYR A 260 11.96 1.56 -14.90
N ARG A 261 11.34 2.09 -13.84
CA ARG A 261 11.95 2.19 -12.51
C ARG A 261 10.99 1.65 -11.47
N VAL A 262 11.17 0.39 -11.09
CA VAL A 262 10.30 -0.32 -10.15
C VAL A 262 10.90 -0.20 -8.76
N ARG A 263 10.59 0.88 -8.04
CA ARG A 263 11.15 1.16 -6.71
C ARG A 263 10.34 0.48 -5.60
N SER A 264 11.02 -0.17 -4.67
CA SER A 264 10.43 -0.67 -3.43
C SER A 264 11.22 -0.19 -2.22
N PRO A 265 10.60 0.53 -1.27
CA PRO A 265 11.30 0.98 -0.07
C PRO A 265 11.63 -0.19 0.87
N VAL A 266 12.76 -0.07 1.57
CA VAL A 266 13.20 -0.98 2.63
C VAL A 266 13.30 -0.17 3.93
N VAL A 267 12.54 -0.55 4.95
CA VAL A 267 12.50 0.15 6.24
C VAL A 267 12.91 -0.79 7.35
N VAL A 268 13.87 -0.38 8.18
CA VAL A 268 14.33 -1.11 9.36
C VAL A 268 14.11 -0.23 10.58
N TYR A 269 13.53 -0.79 11.64
CA TYR A 269 13.27 -0.08 12.88
C TYR A 269 13.22 -1.03 14.07
N ASN A 270 13.46 -0.50 15.26
CA ASN A 270 13.41 -1.30 16.49
C ASN A 270 11.99 -1.38 17.06
N VAL A 271 11.67 -2.50 17.70
CA VAL A 271 10.45 -2.71 18.49
C VAL A 271 10.81 -3.18 19.89
N LEU A 272 10.05 -2.74 20.89
CA LEU A 272 10.32 -3.12 22.28
C LEU A 272 10.01 -4.61 22.52
N PRO A 273 10.83 -5.33 23.30
CA PRO A 273 10.58 -6.72 23.65
C PRO A 273 9.23 -6.88 24.36
N GLY A 274 8.43 -7.86 23.93
CA GLY A 274 7.12 -8.12 24.54
C GLY A 274 5.99 -7.16 24.11
N TYR A 275 6.26 -6.22 23.20
CA TYR A 275 5.20 -5.47 22.52
C TYR A 275 4.47 -6.40 21.55
N THR A 276 3.57 -7.23 22.10
CA THR A 276 2.57 -7.94 21.29
C THR A 276 1.61 -6.88 20.76
N PHE A 277 1.85 -6.45 19.53
CA PHE A 277 0.83 -5.79 18.73
C PHE A 277 -0.39 -6.71 18.75
N PHE A 278 -1.40 -6.33 19.52
CA PHE A 278 -2.47 -7.20 20.00
C PHE A 278 -2.92 -8.18 18.91
N PRO A 279 -2.87 -9.52 19.13
CA PRO A 279 -3.69 -10.40 18.30
C PRO A 279 -5.11 -9.87 18.43
N PRO A 280 -5.90 -9.79 17.33
CA PRO A 280 -7.22 -9.21 17.40
C PRO A 280 -7.98 -9.90 18.52
N GLN A 281 -8.26 -9.14 19.58
CA GLN A 281 -9.18 -9.63 20.59
C GLN A 281 -10.46 -9.96 19.84
N THR A 282 -10.99 -11.15 20.09
CA THR A 282 -12.28 -11.59 19.60
C THR A 282 -13.37 -10.73 20.24
N SER A 283 -13.45 -9.46 19.85
CA SER A 283 -14.69 -8.72 19.98
C SER A 283 -15.73 -9.54 19.23
N LYS A 284 -16.78 -9.96 19.91
CA LYS A 284 -17.92 -10.65 19.30
C LYS A 284 -18.38 -9.80 18.12
N PHE A 285 -17.96 -10.14 16.90
CA PHE A 285 -18.52 -9.56 15.69
C PHE A 285 -19.96 -10.05 15.63
N GLN A 286 -20.88 -9.26 16.15
CA GLN A 286 -22.29 -9.46 15.86
C GLN A 286 -22.46 -9.29 14.35
N LYS A 287 -22.95 -10.34 13.69
CA LYS A 287 -23.49 -10.21 12.33
C LYS A 287 -24.50 -9.06 12.36
N LYS A 288 -24.19 -7.94 11.71
CA LYS A 288 -25.22 -6.96 11.36
C LYS A 288 -26.23 -7.68 10.46
N PRO A 289 -27.55 -7.53 10.69
CA PRO A 289 -28.55 -8.05 9.78
C PRO A 289 -28.29 -7.53 8.37
N THR A 290 -28.37 -8.41 7.38
CA THR A 290 -28.22 -8.12 5.95
C THR A 290 -29.43 -7.40 5.34
N THR A 291 -30.33 -6.86 6.15
CA THR A 291 -31.49 -6.10 5.67
C THR A 291 -31.18 -4.62 5.61
N PHE A 292 -30.68 -4.18 4.44
CA PHE A 292 -30.75 -2.79 4.05
C PHE A 292 -32.21 -2.46 3.72
N HIS A 293 -32.95 -1.89 4.68
CA HIS A 293 -34.22 -1.25 4.37
C HIS A 293 -33.90 0.12 3.75
N GLY A 294 -33.77 0.14 2.42
CA GLY A 294 -33.77 1.40 1.69
C GLY A 294 -35.07 2.17 1.97
N PRO A 295 -35.04 3.51 1.98
CA PRO A 295 -36.25 4.30 2.09
C PRO A 295 -37.20 3.91 0.94
N THR A 296 -38.42 3.50 1.29
CA THR A 296 -39.52 3.30 0.35
C THR A 296 -40.02 4.66 -0.11
N THR A 297 -39.26 5.31 -0.97
CA THR A 297 -39.71 6.42 -1.81
C THR A 297 -39.29 6.11 -3.24
N PRO A 298 -40.19 6.21 -4.24
CA PRO A 298 -39.86 5.81 -5.59
C PRO A 298 -38.75 6.72 -6.12
N SER A 299 -37.61 6.14 -6.45
CA SER A 299 -36.58 6.80 -7.24
C SER A 299 -37.17 7.14 -8.61
N MET A 300 -37.12 8.42 -8.99
CA MET A 300 -37.33 8.83 -10.38
C MET A 300 -36.18 8.27 -11.21
N GLN A 301 -36.36 7.06 -11.75
CA GLN A 301 -35.56 6.57 -12.85
C GLN A 301 -36.02 7.30 -14.13
N HIS A 302 -35.22 8.23 -14.61
CA HIS A 302 -35.38 8.76 -15.96
C HIS A 302 -34.85 7.72 -16.95
N LYS A 303 -35.78 6.96 -17.56
CA LYS A 303 -35.51 6.15 -18.76
C LYS A 303 -35.31 7.10 -19.94
N ASN A 304 -34.05 7.39 -20.27
CA ASN A 304 -33.53 7.49 -21.65
C ASN A 304 -32.14 8.15 -21.62
N GLY A 305 -31.23 7.56 -22.40
CA GLY A 305 -29.84 7.95 -22.46
C GLY A 305 -29.58 9.27 -23.15
N ILE A 306 -28.29 9.66 -23.07
CA ILE A 306 -27.54 10.55 -23.96
C ILE A 306 -28.31 11.76 -24.51
N LEU A 307 -28.01 12.94 -23.96
CA LEU A 307 -28.19 14.23 -24.63
C LEU A 307 -26.79 14.88 -24.64
N GLY A 308 -26.13 15.13 -25.76
CA GLY A 308 -26.67 15.64 -27.01
C GLY A 308 -26.68 17.16 -26.93
N ARG A 309 -25.72 17.80 -27.61
CA ARG A 309 -25.58 19.26 -27.73
C ARG A 309 -26.89 19.89 -28.26
N ASN A 310 -27.24 21.04 -27.68
CA ASN A 310 -27.50 22.28 -28.40
C ASN A 310 -27.18 23.45 -27.47
#